data_AF-A0AAJ5NSI0-F1
#
_entry.id   AF-A0AAJ5NSI0-F1
#
_cell.length_a   1.000
_cell.length_b   1.000
_cell.length_c   1.000
_cell.angle_alpha   90.00
_cell.angle_beta   90.00
_cell.angle_gamma   90.00
#
_symmetry.space_group_name_H-M   'P 1'
#
loop_
_entity.id
_entity.type
_entity.pdbx_description
1 polymer ?
#
loop_
_entity_poly.entity_id
_entity_poly.type
_entity_poly.pdbx_seq_one_letter_code
_entity_poly.pdbx_strand_id
1 'polypeptide(L)'
;MNNLVSFLSRFQKVKINHFSDGYWLVPKFWKILSPRLTGYVIKKGKTLEEIVIHNDFLHKEIIFSFNGDHNFYNFNIALKLREIDFRLDPNAVKKKPDDGFFVFFPIENCKIILDKRSLQLIYDGIIPFFSKNYYKKMVDYQREYAQKNQISQEFIGFFWRRNGYKEVYEQKPQ
;
A
#
# COMPACT_ATOMS: atom_id res chain seq x y z
N MET A 1 -7.93 -3.46 23.38
CA MET A 1 -8.26 -2.26 22.57
C MET A 1 -7.22 -2.13 21.48
N ASN A 2 -7.59 -2.34 20.22
CA ASN A 2 -6.68 -2.07 19.10
C ASN A 2 -6.61 -0.56 18.92
N ASN A 3 -5.46 0.04 19.17
CA ASN A 3 -5.22 1.46 18.87
C ASN A 3 -5.26 1.61 17.33
N LEU A 4 -6.05 2.57 16.83
CA LEU A 4 -6.13 2.92 15.39
C LEU A 4 -4.74 3.05 14.77
N VAL A 5 -3.79 3.66 15.48
CA VAL A 5 -2.39 3.77 15.05
C VAL A 5 -1.76 2.40 14.82
N SER A 6 -1.98 1.42 15.70
CA SER A 6 -1.44 0.05 15.51
C SER A 6 -2.15 -0.71 14.39
N PHE A 7 -3.42 -0.43 14.12
CA PHE A 7 -4.14 -1.00 12.98
C PHE A 7 -3.62 -0.42 11.66
N LEU A 8 -3.45 0.90 11.61
CA LEU A 8 -2.95 1.65 10.48
C LEU A 8 -1.45 1.47 10.25
N SER A 9 -0.71 0.97 11.25
CA SER A 9 0.73 0.81 11.16
C SER A 9 1.17 -0.48 11.84
N ARG A 10 1.39 -1.53 11.04
CA ARG A 10 2.12 -2.79 11.38
C ARG A 10 1.87 -3.86 10.32
N PHE A 11 2.35 -3.62 9.11
CA PHE A 11 2.18 -4.58 8.02
C PHE A 11 3.42 -5.43 7.79
N GLN A 12 3.19 -6.65 7.33
CA GLN A 12 4.25 -7.46 6.80
C GLN A 12 4.84 -6.75 5.57
N LYS A 13 6.15 -6.52 5.59
CA LYS A 13 6.89 -6.06 4.40
C LYS A 13 7.44 -7.26 3.65
N VAL A 14 7.20 -7.29 2.34
CA VAL A 14 7.68 -8.36 1.45
C VAL A 14 8.52 -7.72 0.35
N LYS A 15 9.80 -8.11 0.29
CA LYS A 15 10.72 -7.62 -0.74
C LYS A 15 10.64 -8.51 -1.98
N ILE A 16 10.46 -7.88 -3.14
CA ILE A 16 10.38 -8.55 -4.44
C ILE A 16 11.29 -7.77 -5.39
N ASN A 17 12.26 -8.41 -6.03
CA ASN A 17 12.98 -7.74 -7.11
C ASN A 17 12.24 -7.98 -8.43
N HIS A 18 12.11 -6.93 -9.24
CA HIS A 18 11.58 -6.98 -10.59
C HIS A 18 12.73 -6.80 -11.58
N PHE A 19 12.90 -7.78 -12.45
CA PHE A 19 13.91 -7.82 -13.52
C PHE A 19 13.23 -8.08 -14.87
N SER A 20 14.00 -7.99 -15.96
CA SER A 20 13.50 -8.28 -17.31
C SER A 20 13.00 -9.72 -17.48
N ASP A 21 13.47 -10.65 -16.64
CA ASP A 21 13.13 -12.07 -16.68
C ASP A 21 12.07 -12.49 -15.64
N GLY A 22 11.46 -11.52 -14.95
CA GLY A 22 10.34 -11.72 -14.03
C GLY A 22 10.57 -11.18 -12.61
N TYR A 23 9.89 -11.80 -11.66
CA TYR A 23 9.78 -11.38 -10.26
C TYR A 23 10.43 -12.39 -9.33
N TRP A 24 11.19 -11.89 -8.37
CA TRP A 24 12.03 -12.67 -7.48
C TRP A 24 11.71 -12.33 -6.03
N LEU A 25 11.06 -13.25 -5.31
CA LEU A 25 10.74 -13.05 -3.89
C LEU A 25 12.01 -13.19 -3.05
N VAL A 26 12.38 -12.13 -2.34
CA VAL A 26 13.61 -12.09 -1.53
C VAL A 26 13.31 -12.60 -0.11
N PRO A 27 14.04 -13.61 0.40
CA PRO A 27 13.90 -14.06 1.78
C PRO A 27 14.24 -12.95 2.78
N LYS A 28 13.63 -13.00 3.98
CA LYS A 28 14.03 -12.11 5.09
C LYS A 28 15.45 -12.46 5.51
N PHE A 29 16.27 -11.44 5.81
CA PHE A 29 17.69 -11.61 6.18
C PHE A 29 17.91 -12.64 7.31
N TRP A 30 17.01 -12.68 8.31
CA TRP A 30 17.06 -13.64 9.42
C TRP A 30 16.79 -15.11 9.02
N LYS A 31 16.17 -15.37 7.86
CA LYS A 31 16.02 -16.73 7.32
C LYS A 31 17.30 -17.25 6.68
N ILE A 32 18.28 -16.37 6.41
CA ILE A 32 19.60 -16.70 5.87
C ILE A 32 20.50 -17.40 6.92
N LEU A 33 20.06 -17.47 8.18
CA LEU A 33 20.76 -18.19 9.26
C LEU A 33 20.02 -19.46 9.71
N SER A 34 18.90 -19.82 9.09
CA SER A 34 18.17 -21.04 9.43
C SER A 34 18.72 -22.22 8.63
N PRO A 35 18.99 -23.40 9.20
CA PRO A 35 19.51 -24.55 8.45
C PRO A 35 18.49 -25.22 7.50
N ARG A 36 17.23 -24.74 7.46
CA ARG A 36 16.21 -25.27 6.53
C ARG A 36 16.34 -24.63 5.15
N LEU A 37 16.99 -25.34 4.23
CA LEU A 37 17.19 -24.99 2.81
C LEU A 37 15.92 -24.53 2.06
N THR A 38 14.73 -24.98 2.47
CA THR A 38 13.45 -24.60 1.86
C THR A 38 13.10 -23.11 2.02
N GLY A 39 13.70 -22.41 2.97
CA GLY A 39 13.53 -20.96 3.17
C GLY A 39 14.40 -20.06 2.30
N TYR A 40 15.40 -20.62 1.61
CA TYR A 40 16.40 -19.89 0.81
C TYR A 40 16.08 -19.84 -0.68
N VAL A 41 15.15 -20.68 -1.13
CA VAL A 41 14.79 -20.72 -2.54
C VAL A 41 14.11 -19.40 -2.88
N ILE A 42 14.79 -18.58 -3.67
CA ILE A 42 14.19 -17.41 -4.31
C ILE A 42 13.02 -17.95 -5.13
N LYS A 43 11.80 -17.61 -4.72
CA LYS A 43 10.62 -18.00 -5.48
C LYS A 43 10.51 -17.05 -6.66
N LYS A 44 10.72 -17.59 -7.85
CA LYS A 44 10.59 -16.88 -9.11
C LYS A 44 9.17 -17.01 -9.65
N GLY A 45 8.65 -15.93 -10.22
CA GLY A 45 7.41 -15.93 -11.01
C GLY A 45 7.62 -15.04 -12.23
N LYS A 46 6.99 -15.36 -13.36
CA LYS A 46 7.03 -14.52 -14.57
C LYS A 46 6.26 -13.23 -14.38
N THR A 47 5.21 -13.27 -13.58
CA THR A 47 4.35 -12.12 -13.27
C THR A 47 4.22 -11.89 -11.77
N LEU A 48 3.80 -10.68 -11.37
CA LEU A 48 3.48 -10.39 -9.98
C LEU A 48 2.31 -11.25 -9.48
N GLU A 49 1.35 -11.55 -10.35
CA GLU A 49 0.21 -12.41 -10.04
C GLU A 49 0.65 -13.83 -9.64
N GLU A 50 1.58 -14.44 -10.39
CA GLU A 50 2.15 -15.75 -10.04
C GLU A 50 2.83 -15.70 -8.66
N ILE A 51 3.58 -14.64 -8.35
CA ILE A 51 4.19 -14.47 -7.02
C ILE A 51 3.12 -14.38 -5.94
N VAL A 52 2.03 -13.64 -6.18
CA VAL A 52 0.94 -13.46 -5.21
C VAL A 52 0.22 -14.78 -4.95
N ILE A 53 -0.10 -15.54 -6.00
CA ILE A 53 -0.83 -16.82 -5.91
C ILE A 53 0.04 -17.89 -5.26
N HIS A 54 1.27 -18.12 -5.75
CA HIS A 54 2.16 -19.19 -5.25
C HIS A 54 2.64 -18.98 -3.80
N ASN A 55 2.44 -17.78 -3.24
CA ASN A 55 2.81 -17.46 -1.87
C ASN A 55 1.61 -17.14 -0.97
N ASP A 56 0.39 -17.34 -1.46
CA ASP A 56 -0.83 -17.07 -0.71
C ASP A 56 -0.84 -15.63 -0.15
N PHE A 57 -0.45 -14.66 -0.97
CA PHE A 57 -0.44 -13.25 -0.58
C PHE A 57 -1.79 -12.58 -0.82
N LEU A 58 -2.66 -13.17 -1.63
CA LEU A 58 -3.97 -12.60 -1.98
C LEU A 58 -4.83 -12.33 -0.73
N HIS A 59 -4.68 -13.10 0.34
CA HIS A 59 -5.46 -12.94 1.58
C HIS A 59 -4.72 -12.19 2.69
N LYS A 60 -3.55 -11.59 2.40
CA LYS A 60 -2.68 -10.95 3.40
C LYS A 60 -2.55 -9.46 3.17
N GLU A 61 -2.57 -8.67 4.24
CA GLU A 61 -2.31 -7.24 4.17
C GLU A 61 -0.80 -6.97 4.18
N ILE A 62 -0.25 -6.65 3.01
CA ILE A 62 1.21 -6.60 2.78
C ILE A 62 1.60 -5.24 2.22
N ILE A 63 2.80 -4.79 2.60
CA ILE A 63 3.52 -3.73 1.88
C ILE A 63 4.58 -4.42 1.03
N PHE A 64 4.42 -4.34 -0.29
CA PHE A 64 5.47 -4.76 -1.20
C PHE A 64 6.58 -3.72 -1.24
N SER A 65 7.81 -4.20 -1.35
CA SER A 65 9.02 -3.41 -1.54
C SER A 65 9.73 -3.93 -2.78
N PHE A 66 9.55 -3.22 -3.88
CA PHE A 66 10.26 -3.46 -5.13
C PHE A 66 11.59 -2.71 -5.16
N ASN A 67 12.42 -3.00 -6.16
CA ASN A 67 13.62 -2.25 -6.52
C ASN A 67 13.30 -1.00 -7.37
N GLY A 68 12.18 -0.32 -7.06
CA GLY A 68 11.63 0.78 -7.85
C GLY A 68 10.36 0.39 -8.62
N ASP A 69 9.56 1.40 -8.96
CA ASP A 69 8.38 1.31 -9.82
C ASP A 69 8.20 2.60 -10.63
N HIS A 70 9.20 2.92 -11.45
CA HIS A 70 9.36 4.25 -12.08
C HIS A 70 8.24 4.64 -13.06
N ASN A 71 7.44 3.68 -13.48
CA ASN A 71 6.27 3.86 -14.34
C ASN A 71 4.95 3.43 -13.63
N PHE A 72 4.98 3.27 -12.31
CA PHE A 72 3.82 2.86 -11.50
C PHE A 72 3.19 1.53 -11.94
N TYR A 73 3.93 0.67 -12.64
CA TYR A 73 3.42 -0.55 -13.24
C TYR A 73 3.03 -1.58 -12.18
N ASN A 74 3.92 -1.84 -11.22
CA ASN A 74 3.66 -2.78 -10.14
C ASN A 74 2.55 -2.28 -9.21
N PHE A 75 2.47 -0.98 -8.98
CA PHE A 75 1.38 -0.36 -8.23
C PHE A 75 0.03 -0.60 -8.91
N ASN A 76 -0.05 -0.34 -10.21
CA ASN A 76 -1.27 -0.54 -10.99
C ASN A 76 -1.70 -2.01 -11.03
N ILE A 77 -0.75 -2.95 -11.16
CA ILE A 77 -1.05 -4.38 -11.07
C ILE A 77 -1.53 -4.76 -9.67
N ALA A 78 -0.87 -4.27 -8.63
CA ALA A 78 -1.24 -4.55 -7.25
C ALA A 78 -2.68 -4.12 -6.95
N LEU A 79 -3.10 -2.94 -7.42
CA LEU A 79 -4.49 -2.49 -7.30
C LEU A 79 -5.46 -3.33 -8.12
N LYS A 80 -5.09 -3.68 -9.37
CA LYS A 80 -5.90 -4.57 -10.22
C LYS A 80 -6.15 -5.93 -9.56
N LEU A 81 -5.11 -6.54 -8.99
CA LEU A 81 -5.20 -7.81 -8.24
C LEU A 81 -6.05 -7.70 -6.96
N ARG A 82 -6.27 -6.47 -6.46
CA ARG A 82 -7.18 -6.17 -5.35
C ARG A 82 -8.55 -5.70 -5.81
N GLU A 83 -8.81 -5.75 -7.11
CA GLU A 83 -10.04 -5.29 -7.75
C GLU A 83 -10.37 -3.82 -7.43
N ILE A 84 -9.34 -2.99 -7.28
CA ILE A 84 -9.47 -1.55 -7.05
C ILE A 84 -9.36 -0.86 -8.39
N ASP A 85 -10.42 -0.15 -8.78
CA ASP A 85 -10.49 0.58 -10.04
C ASP A 85 -9.78 1.94 -9.93
N PHE A 86 -8.45 1.89 -9.98
CA PHE A 86 -7.62 3.07 -10.05
C PHE A 86 -6.30 2.76 -10.75
N ARG A 87 -5.81 3.73 -11.52
CA ARG A 87 -4.54 3.63 -12.23
C ARG A 87 -3.80 4.96 -12.17
N LEU A 88 -2.53 4.91 -11.82
CA LEU A 88 -1.61 6.03 -12.00
C LEU A 88 -1.03 6.01 -13.42
N ASP A 89 -1.22 7.11 -14.15
CA ASP A 89 -0.53 7.39 -15.41
C ASP A 89 0.78 8.16 -15.13
N PRO A 90 1.95 7.62 -15.48
CA PRO A 90 3.23 8.32 -15.33
C PRO A 90 3.27 9.70 -15.98
N ASN A 91 2.59 9.88 -17.12
CA ASN A 91 2.58 11.16 -17.82
C ASN A 91 1.74 12.21 -17.07
N ALA A 92 0.61 11.79 -16.51
CA ALA A 92 -0.21 12.64 -15.64
C ALA A 92 0.57 13.05 -14.39
N VAL A 93 1.33 12.13 -13.79
CA VAL A 93 2.17 12.42 -12.61
C VAL A 93 3.25 13.45 -12.94
N LYS A 94 3.97 13.30 -14.06
CA LYS A 94 5.03 14.24 -14.48
C LYS A 94 4.54 15.67 -14.74
N LYS A 95 3.29 15.82 -15.19
CA LYS A 95 2.68 17.12 -15.50
C LYS A 95 2.04 17.79 -14.28
N LYS A 96 1.96 17.09 -13.15
CA LYS A 96 1.20 17.58 -12.00
C LYS A 96 2.05 18.58 -11.18
N PRO A 97 1.45 19.68 -10.71
CA PRO A 97 2.09 20.58 -9.76
C PRO A 97 2.54 19.85 -8.49
N ASP A 98 3.56 20.39 -7.83
CA ASP A 98 4.17 19.81 -6.62
C ASP A 98 3.21 19.73 -5.43
N ASP A 99 2.22 20.62 -5.37
CA ASP A 99 1.14 20.67 -4.38
C ASP A 99 -0.10 19.87 -4.81
N GLY A 100 -0.08 19.28 -6.00
CA GLY A 100 -1.19 18.50 -6.53
C GLY A 100 -1.32 17.12 -5.88
N PHE A 101 -2.56 16.64 -5.80
CA PHE A 101 -2.89 15.30 -5.27
C PHE A 101 -3.61 14.44 -6.31
N PHE A 102 -3.37 13.13 -6.27
CA PHE A 102 -4.28 12.14 -6.87
C PHE A 102 -5.18 11.57 -5.79
N VAL A 103 -6.43 11.28 -6.13
CA VAL A 103 -7.41 10.74 -5.19
C VAL A 103 -8.07 9.52 -5.81
N PHE A 104 -8.27 8.49 -4.99
CA PHE A 104 -9.05 7.33 -5.38
C PHE A 104 -9.80 6.72 -4.20
N PHE A 105 -10.78 5.88 -4.52
CA PHE A 105 -11.69 5.27 -3.56
C PHE A 105 -11.66 3.74 -3.74
N PRO A 106 -10.83 3.00 -2.98
CA PRO A 106 -10.79 1.54 -3.07
C PRO A 106 -12.11 0.87 -2.68
N ILE A 107 -12.91 1.55 -1.86
CA ILE A 107 -14.31 1.26 -1.56
C ILE A 107 -15.04 2.60 -1.36
N GLU A 108 -16.37 2.56 -1.31
CA GLU A 108 -17.19 3.71 -0.95
C GLU A 108 -16.75 4.31 0.41
N ASN A 109 -16.73 5.63 0.52
CA ASN A 109 -16.39 6.38 1.73
C ASN A 109 -14.95 6.18 2.26
N CYS A 110 -14.06 5.55 1.49
CA CYS A 110 -12.63 5.46 1.80
C CYS A 110 -11.82 6.34 0.84
N LYS A 111 -11.54 7.60 1.19
CA LYS A 111 -10.75 8.49 0.33
C LYS A 111 -9.24 8.29 0.56
N ILE A 112 -8.53 7.78 -0.43
CA ILE A 112 -7.06 7.72 -0.43
C ILE A 112 -6.50 8.89 -1.22
N ILE A 113 -5.60 9.65 -0.60
CA ILE A 113 -4.95 10.82 -1.18
C ILE A 113 -3.47 10.49 -1.40
N LEU A 114 -3.00 10.67 -2.63
CA LEU A 114 -1.60 10.49 -3.02
C LEU A 114 -0.99 11.86 -3.28
N ASP A 115 -0.30 12.37 -2.26
CA ASP A 115 0.57 13.55 -2.34
C ASP A 115 1.95 13.20 -2.93
N LYS A 116 2.79 14.21 -3.15
CA LYS A 116 4.18 14.05 -3.64
C LYS A 116 4.95 12.97 -2.87
N ARG A 117 4.79 12.91 -1.54
CA ARG A 117 5.45 11.89 -0.71
C ARG A 117 4.90 10.48 -0.96
N SER A 118 3.59 10.33 -1.12
CA SER A 118 2.97 9.04 -1.47
C SER A 118 3.45 8.55 -2.82
N LEU A 119 3.50 9.45 -3.81
CA LEU A 119 3.98 9.15 -5.16
C LEU A 119 5.46 8.75 -5.15
N GLN A 120 6.30 9.46 -4.38
CA GLN A 120 7.71 9.09 -4.23
C GLN A 120 7.87 7.68 -3.63
N LEU A 121 7.10 7.35 -2.59
CA LEU A 121 7.15 6.01 -1.98
C LEU A 121 6.77 4.93 -3.01
N ILE A 122 5.72 5.16 -3.80
CA ILE A 122 5.32 4.22 -4.85
C ILE A 122 6.42 4.12 -5.91
N TYR A 123 6.98 5.24 -6.35
CA TYR A 123 8.09 5.31 -7.32
C TYR A 123 9.33 4.53 -6.83
N ASP A 124 9.61 4.57 -5.53
CA ASP A 124 10.68 3.80 -4.88
C ASP A 124 10.32 2.31 -4.69
N GLY A 125 9.13 1.89 -5.14
CA GLY A 125 8.65 0.51 -5.08
C GLY A 125 7.95 0.13 -3.77
N ILE A 126 7.60 1.09 -2.91
CA ILE A 126 6.88 0.84 -1.64
C ILE A 126 5.38 0.95 -1.88
N ILE A 127 4.75 -0.21 -2.09
CA ILE A 127 3.40 -0.33 -2.63
C ILE A 127 2.47 -1.02 -1.61
N PRO A 128 1.30 -0.44 -1.28
CA PRO A 128 0.29 -1.12 -0.49
C PRO A 128 -0.38 -2.22 -1.31
N PHE A 129 -0.51 -3.42 -0.74
CA PHE A 129 -1.28 -4.51 -1.32
C PHE A 129 -2.35 -4.94 -0.33
N PHE A 130 -3.39 -4.13 -0.22
CA PHE A 130 -4.44 -4.31 0.78
C PHE A 130 -5.80 -4.66 0.20
N SER A 131 -6.58 -5.45 0.93
CA SER A 131 -7.92 -5.87 0.52
C SER A 131 -8.96 -4.76 0.69
N LYS A 132 -10.07 -4.83 -0.07
CA LYS A 132 -11.26 -3.98 0.16
C LYS A 132 -11.76 -4.09 1.61
N ASN A 133 -11.68 -5.27 2.21
CA ASN A 133 -12.05 -5.49 3.61
C ASN A 133 -11.15 -4.74 4.59
N TYR A 134 -9.84 -4.63 4.30
CA TYR A 134 -8.94 -3.78 5.07
C TYR A 134 -9.40 -2.32 5.03
N TYR A 135 -9.69 -1.79 3.83
CA TYR A 135 -10.15 -0.40 3.68
C TYR A 135 -11.49 -0.17 4.40
N LYS A 136 -12.40 -1.15 4.40
CA LYS A 136 -13.66 -1.08 5.16
C LYS A 136 -13.40 -0.93 6.66
N LYS A 137 -12.60 -1.84 7.23
CA LYS A 137 -12.21 -1.78 8.64
C LYS A 137 -11.48 -0.48 8.98
N MET A 138 -10.67 0.03 8.07
CA MET A 138 -9.94 1.28 8.25
C MET A 138 -10.88 2.48 8.43
N VAL A 139 -11.93 2.59 7.61
CA VAL A 139 -12.96 3.62 7.74
C VAL A 139 -13.76 3.43 9.03
N ASP A 140 -14.14 2.19 9.34
CA ASP A 140 -14.91 1.88 10.57
C ASP A 140 -14.13 2.28 11.82
N TYR A 141 -12.84 1.89 11.92
CA TYR A 141 -11.98 2.28 13.05
C TYR A 141 -11.76 3.79 13.13
N GLN A 142 -11.62 4.47 12.00
CA GLN A 142 -11.47 5.93 11.98
C GLN A 142 -12.73 6.60 12.53
N ARG A 143 -13.92 6.15 12.10
CA ARG A 143 -15.20 6.69 12.58
C ARG A 143 -15.38 6.48 14.08
N GLU A 144 -15.13 5.26 14.56
CA GLU A 144 -15.20 4.94 16.00
C GLU A 144 -14.22 5.80 16.81
N TYR A 145 -13.00 5.98 16.32
CA TYR A 145 -11.99 6.81 16.97
C TYR A 145 -12.38 8.29 17.00
N ALA A 146 -12.88 8.84 15.90
CA ALA A 146 -13.31 10.23 15.82
C ALA A 146 -14.48 10.51 16.77
N GLN A 147 -15.46 9.61 16.85
CA GLN A 147 -16.59 9.70 17.78
C GLN A 147 -16.11 9.65 19.24
N LYS A 148 -15.25 8.69 19.59
CA LYS A 148 -14.76 8.51 20.96
C LYS A 148 -13.94 9.69 21.46
N ASN A 149 -13.16 10.34 20.59
CA ASN A 149 -12.24 11.42 20.95
C ASN A 149 -12.79 12.82 20.63
N GLN A 150 -14.05 12.93 20.18
CA GLN A 150 -14.72 14.20 19.87
C GLN A 150 -13.89 15.11 18.95
N ILE A 151 -13.32 14.53 17.89
CA ILE A 151 -12.48 15.29 16.94
C ILE A 151 -13.33 16.36 16.27
N SER A 152 -12.98 17.63 16.48
CA SER A 152 -13.70 18.79 15.92
C SER A 152 -13.36 19.09 14.46
N GLN A 153 -12.22 18.59 13.99
CA GLN A 153 -11.71 18.75 12.63
C GLN A 153 -12.46 17.85 11.65
N GLU A 154 -12.58 18.32 10.41
CA GLU A 154 -13.20 17.54 9.34
C GLU A 154 -12.22 16.52 8.76
N PHE A 155 -12.62 15.26 8.69
CA PHE A 155 -11.80 14.20 8.10
C PHE A 155 -11.81 14.29 6.56
N ILE A 156 -10.64 14.42 5.94
CA ILE A 156 -10.49 14.60 4.49
C ILE A 156 -10.18 13.28 3.77
N GLY A 157 -9.51 12.34 4.45
CA GLY A 157 -9.06 11.09 3.84
C GLY A 157 -7.77 10.55 4.47
N PHE A 158 -7.11 9.64 3.75
CA PHE A 158 -5.90 8.97 4.19
C PHE A 158 -4.74 9.18 3.22
N PHE A 159 -3.59 9.59 3.73
CA PHE A 159 -2.33 9.60 2.98
C PHE A 159 -1.60 8.26 3.06
N TRP A 160 -1.00 7.83 1.95
CA TRP A 160 -0.09 6.68 1.94
C TRP A 160 1.29 7.04 2.52
N ARG A 161 1.80 6.21 3.43
CA ARG A 161 3.10 6.40 4.09
C ARG A 161 3.85 5.07 4.21
N ARG A 162 5.15 5.14 4.52
CA ARG A 162 6.08 4.00 4.53
C ARG A 162 5.65 2.78 5.35
N ASN A 163 4.79 2.99 6.35
CA ASN A 163 4.34 1.95 7.28
C ASN A 163 2.83 1.71 7.25
N GLY A 164 2.10 2.32 6.31
CA GLY A 164 0.64 2.28 6.29
C GLY A 164 0.01 3.63 5.95
N TYR A 165 -1.24 3.80 6.34
CA TYR A 165 -1.98 5.03 6.09
C TYR A 165 -1.92 6.00 7.28
N LYS A 166 -1.98 7.30 6.98
CA LYS A 166 -2.12 8.37 7.97
C LYS A 166 -3.37 9.18 7.67
N GLU A 167 -4.18 9.41 8.68
CA GLU A 167 -5.37 10.27 8.57
C GLU A 167 -5.01 11.72 8.26
N VAL A 168 -5.92 12.40 7.58
CA VAL A 168 -5.82 13.80 7.19
C VAL A 168 -7.08 14.53 7.64
N TYR A 169 -6.87 15.68 8.27
CA TYR A 169 -7.93 16.49 8.85
C TYR A 169 -7.78 17.94 8.40
N GLU A 170 -8.90 18.63 8.15
CA GLU A 170 -8.96 20.07 7.90
C GLU A 170 -9.59 20.79 9.09
N GLN A 171 -9.17 22.04 9.31
CA GLN A 171 -9.91 22.91 10.22
C GLN A 171 -11.22 23.29 9.54
N LYS A 172 -12.34 23.14 10.25
CA LYS A 172 -13.61 23.67 9.76
C LYS A 172 -13.48 25.19 9.61
N PRO A 173 -13.90 25.79 8.49
CA PRO A 173 -14.03 27.24 8.43
C PRO A 173 -14.99 27.69 9.55
N GLN A 174 -14.56 28.70 10.32
CA GLN A 174 -15.34 29.32 11.39
C GLN A 174 -16.56 30.04 10.85
#